data_AF-A0A6M2UJ39-F1
#
_entry.id   AF-A0A6M2UJ39-F1
#
_cell.length_a   1.000
_cell.length_b   1.000
_cell.length_c   1.000
_cell.angle_alpha   90.00
_cell.angle_beta   90.00
_cell.angle_gamma   90.00
#
_symmetry.space_group_name_H-M   'P 1'
#
loop_
_entity.id
_entity.type
_entity.pdbx_description
1 polymer ?
#
loop_
_entity_poly.entity_id
_entity_poly.type
_entity_poly.pdbx_seq_one_letter_code
_entity_poly.pdbx_strand_id
1 'polypeptide(L)'
;MNLLNWYMFYMLLMVMSLTSNNWLSMWTLLELSSWVMLILMFSDSDNSDTIFKMYFMFSMISIGIVMLWLNMVIKQEWVMFLFALKMGIPPCHWWLGWILKNFKWKMFWWFTTMHKFIPMVFSLLLMNSYLLFFWALLSTLWSTLSAWGTNSLFMLLFYSSCMHASWMWSSVYDLYTFCYYFVIYVSMMSSLLYMMYMYM
;
A
#
# COMPACT_ATOMS: atom_id res chain seq x y z
N MET A 1 -14.67 -20.13 5.64
CA MET A 1 -13.42 -20.18 4.83
C MET A 1 -12.24 -20.10 5.78
N ASN A 2 -11.24 -20.99 5.70
CA ASN A 2 -10.05 -20.88 6.53
C ASN A 2 -9.21 -19.67 6.08
N LEU A 3 -9.37 -18.54 6.77
CA LEU A 3 -8.62 -17.31 6.50
C LEU A 3 -7.11 -17.53 6.52
N LEU A 4 -6.63 -18.47 7.32
CA LEU A 4 -5.23 -18.88 7.38
C LEU A 4 -4.66 -19.21 6.00
N ASN A 5 -5.39 -19.98 5.17
CA ASN A 5 -4.91 -20.37 3.85
C ASN A 5 -4.70 -19.17 2.93
N TRP A 6 -5.59 -18.16 3.03
CA TRP A 6 -5.47 -16.92 2.27
C TRP A 6 -4.30 -16.06 2.73
N TYR A 7 -4.03 -15.99 4.04
CA TYR A 7 -2.82 -15.33 4.56
C TYR A 7 -1.54 -16.04 4.07
N MET A 8 -1.50 -17.38 4.12
CA MET A 8 -0.36 -18.15 3.61
C MET A 8 -0.17 -17.94 2.11
N PHE A 9 -1.24 -17.93 1.33
CA PHE A 9 -1.19 -17.67 -0.10
C PHE A 9 -0.70 -16.24 -0.40
N TYR A 10 -1.15 -15.25 0.37
CA TYR A 10 -0.65 -13.89 0.27
C TYR A 10 0.87 -13.84 0.50
N MET A 11 1.38 -14.47 1.56
CA MET A 11 2.82 -14.52 1.84
C MET A 11 3.61 -15.20 0.72
N LEU A 12 3.07 -16.25 0.10
CA LEU A 12 3.68 -16.89 -1.07
C LEU A 12 3.77 -15.92 -2.26
N LEU A 13 2.68 -15.19 -2.56
CA LEU A 13 2.69 -14.15 -3.60
C LEU A 13 3.73 -13.08 -3.31
N MET A 14 3.92 -12.71 -2.03
CA MET A 14 4.92 -11.73 -1.66
C MET A 14 6.34 -12.21 -1.98
N VAL A 15 6.68 -13.44 -1.61
CA VAL A 15 7.99 -14.04 -1.92
C VAL A 15 8.20 -14.14 -3.43
N MET A 16 7.20 -14.62 -4.17
CA MET A 16 7.27 -14.73 -5.62
C MET A 16 7.52 -13.38 -6.29
N SER A 17 6.90 -12.30 -5.78
CA SER A 17 7.09 -10.97 -6.33
C SER A 17 8.56 -10.54 -6.26
N LEU A 18 9.19 -10.71 -5.09
CA LEU A 18 10.59 -10.30 -4.86
C LEU A 18 11.58 -11.06 -5.76
N THR A 19 11.23 -12.27 -6.19
CA THR A 19 12.06 -13.08 -7.10
C THR A 19 11.84 -12.80 -8.58
N SER A 20 10.81 -12.03 -8.93
CA SER A 20 10.48 -11.78 -10.34
C SER A 20 11.41 -10.73 -10.96
N ASN A 21 11.88 -10.97 -12.18
CA ASN A 21 12.86 -10.09 -12.84
C ASN A 21 12.22 -9.02 -13.74
N ASN A 22 11.00 -9.24 -14.21
CA ASN A 22 10.32 -8.33 -15.13
C ASN A 22 9.31 -7.46 -14.38
N TRP A 23 9.29 -6.16 -14.67
CA TRP A 23 8.31 -5.24 -14.08
C TRP A 23 6.86 -5.69 -14.29
N LEU A 24 6.51 -6.18 -15.48
CA LEU A 24 5.15 -6.65 -15.75
C LEU A 24 4.79 -7.89 -14.89
N SER A 25 5.72 -8.82 -14.70
CA SER A 25 5.50 -9.97 -13.80
C SER A 25 5.33 -9.52 -12.34
N MET A 26 6.13 -8.56 -11.89
CA MET A 26 5.97 -7.96 -10.56
C MET A 26 4.58 -7.34 -10.41
N TRP A 27 4.13 -6.60 -11.43
CA TRP A 27 2.79 -5.99 -11.45
C TRP A 27 1.68 -7.05 -11.33
N THR A 28 1.74 -8.14 -12.10
CA THR A 28 0.73 -9.21 -12.03
C THR A 28 0.65 -9.84 -10.64
N LEU A 29 1.79 -10.10 -10.00
CA LEU A 29 1.85 -10.68 -8.67
C LEU A 29 1.31 -9.70 -7.61
N LEU A 30 1.62 -8.42 -7.76
CA LEU A 30 1.03 -7.38 -6.93
C LEU A 30 -0.50 -7.30 -7.11
N GLU A 31 -1.01 -7.42 -8.34
CA GLU A 31 -2.45 -7.41 -8.62
C GLU A 31 -3.16 -8.61 -7.98
N LEU A 32 -2.55 -9.79 -8.05
CA LEU A 32 -3.03 -10.99 -7.37
C LEU A 32 -3.04 -10.81 -5.84
N SER A 33 -1.98 -10.22 -5.28
CA SER A 33 -1.89 -9.99 -3.83
C SER A 33 -3.02 -9.08 -3.33
N SER A 34 -3.37 -8.06 -4.10
CA SER A 34 -4.41 -7.12 -3.74
C SER A 34 -5.81 -7.78 -3.89
N TRP A 35 -6.01 -8.68 -4.86
CA TRP A 35 -7.24 -9.49 -4.95
C TRP A 35 -7.41 -10.43 -3.75
N VAL A 36 -6.33 -11.07 -3.32
CA VAL A 36 -6.31 -11.90 -2.10
C VAL A 36 -6.65 -11.05 -0.87
N MET A 37 -6.14 -9.82 -0.81
CA MET A 37 -6.48 -8.89 0.25
C MET A 37 -7.99 -8.60 0.29
N LEU A 38 -8.64 -8.39 -0.85
CA LEU A 38 -10.10 -8.21 -0.91
C LEU A 38 -10.87 -9.43 -0.37
N ILE A 39 -10.42 -10.65 -0.68
CA ILE A 39 -11.06 -11.87 -0.17
C ILE A 39 -10.97 -11.93 1.36
N LEU A 40 -9.82 -11.55 1.92
CA LEU A 40 -9.65 -11.45 3.36
C LEU A 40 -10.60 -10.40 3.97
N MET A 41 -10.91 -9.31 3.25
CA MET A 41 -11.84 -8.27 3.72
C MET A 41 -13.31 -8.71 3.74
N PHE A 42 -13.77 -9.45 2.73
CA PHE A 42 -15.18 -9.86 2.65
C PHE A 42 -15.65 -10.79 3.74
N SER A 43 -14.74 -11.58 4.31
CA SER A 43 -15.10 -12.54 5.35
C SER A 43 -15.71 -11.89 6.60
N ASP A 44 -15.56 -10.58 6.74
CA ASP A 44 -15.60 -9.88 8.01
C ASP A 44 -16.43 -8.58 7.99
N SER A 45 -17.04 -8.21 6.86
CA SER A 45 -17.71 -6.92 6.65
C SER A 45 -19.13 -7.03 6.10
N ASP A 46 -20.08 -6.34 6.72
CA ASP A 46 -21.47 -6.23 6.24
C ASP A 46 -21.60 -5.43 4.93
N ASN A 47 -20.56 -4.65 4.58
CA ASN A 47 -20.52 -3.76 3.42
C ASN A 47 -19.71 -4.35 2.24
N SER A 48 -19.80 -5.66 2.01
CA SER A 48 -19.05 -6.37 0.96
C SER A 48 -19.20 -5.74 -0.43
N ASP A 49 -20.40 -5.27 -0.78
CA ASP A 49 -20.67 -4.71 -2.10
C ASP A 49 -19.89 -3.43 -2.37
N THR A 50 -19.75 -2.57 -1.35
CA THR A 50 -19.00 -1.32 -1.49
C THR A 50 -17.49 -1.58 -1.62
N ILE A 51 -16.98 -2.54 -0.85
CA ILE A 51 -15.58 -2.97 -0.89
C ILE A 51 -15.27 -3.56 -2.27
N PHE A 52 -16.16 -4.43 -2.78
CA PHE A 52 -16.00 -5.01 -4.12
C PHE A 52 -15.95 -3.93 -5.20
N LYS A 53 -16.92 -3.02 -5.23
CA LYS A 53 -17.00 -1.96 -6.24
C LYS A 53 -15.75 -1.08 -6.24
N MET A 54 -15.33 -0.62 -5.05
CA MET A 54 -14.15 0.25 -4.93
C MET A 54 -12.87 -0.45 -5.34
N TYR A 55 -12.70 -1.69 -4.93
CA TYR A 55 -11.52 -2.48 -5.28
C TYR A 55 -11.51 -2.87 -6.77
N PHE A 56 -12.66 -3.20 -7.35
CA PHE A 56 -12.80 -3.46 -8.78
C PHE A 56 -12.43 -2.22 -9.60
N MET A 57 -12.94 -1.03 -9.22
CA MET A 57 -12.54 0.23 -9.83
C MET A 57 -11.03 0.46 -9.72
N PHE A 58 -10.45 0.22 -8.55
CA PHE A 58 -9.00 0.30 -8.34
C PHE A 58 -8.22 -0.63 -9.28
N SER A 59 -8.64 -1.89 -9.44
CA SER A 59 -8.01 -2.84 -10.36
C SER A 59 -8.16 -2.44 -11.84
N MET A 60 -9.25 -1.78 -12.22
CA MET A 60 -9.42 -1.28 -13.59
C MET A 60 -8.51 -0.08 -13.86
N ILE A 61 -8.33 0.80 -12.87
CA ILE A 61 -7.41 1.93 -12.95
C ILE A 61 -5.96 1.42 -13.08
N SER A 62 -5.56 0.41 -12.30
CA SER A 62 -4.21 -0.16 -12.38
C SER A 62 -3.94 -0.74 -13.77
N ILE A 63 -4.87 -1.50 -14.36
CA ILE A 63 -4.78 -2.03 -15.72
C ILE A 63 -4.66 -0.89 -16.73
N GLY A 64 -5.49 0.15 -16.61
CA GLY A 64 -5.44 1.33 -17.47
C GLY A 64 -4.06 2.01 -17.46
N ILE A 65 -3.43 2.12 -16.28
CA ILE A 65 -2.07 2.68 -16.16
C ILE A 65 -1.02 1.79 -16.82
N VAL A 66 -1.15 0.46 -16.73
CA VAL A 66 -0.25 -0.46 -17.44
C VAL A 66 -0.39 -0.29 -18.95
N MET A 67 -1.62 -0.12 -19.46
CA MET A 67 -1.85 0.14 -20.88
C MET A 67 -1.24 1.47 -21.34
N LEU A 68 -1.34 2.51 -20.51
CA LEU A 68 -0.65 3.80 -20.76
C LEU A 68 0.87 3.64 -20.75
N TRP A 69 1.41 2.87 -19.82
CA TRP A 69 2.84 2.57 -19.75
C TRP A 69 3.38 1.87 -21.00
N LEU A 70 2.60 0.95 -21.58
CA LEU A 70 2.98 0.25 -22.82
C LEU A 70 3.09 1.21 -24.02
N ASN A 71 2.22 2.22 -24.07
CA ASN A 71 2.07 3.11 -25.22
C ASN A 71 2.88 4.41 -25.12
N MET A 72 3.22 4.86 -23.91
CA MET A 72 3.80 6.19 -23.68
C MET A 72 5.33 6.16 -23.54
N VAL A 73 5.94 7.31 -23.84
CA VAL A 73 7.39 7.56 -23.69
C VAL A 73 7.79 7.71 -22.21
N ILE A 74 6.93 8.34 -21.39
CA ILE A 74 7.23 8.65 -19.98
C ILE A 74 6.91 7.44 -19.09
N LYS A 75 7.74 6.40 -19.17
CA LYS A 75 7.46 5.12 -18.51
C LYS A 75 7.53 5.17 -16.99
N GLN A 76 8.53 5.84 -16.42
CA GLN A 76 8.77 5.78 -14.95
C GLN A 76 7.67 6.48 -14.12
N GLU A 77 7.12 7.60 -14.60
CA GLU A 77 6.07 8.33 -13.88
C GLU A 77 4.78 7.51 -13.75
N TRP A 78 4.35 6.85 -14.84
CA TRP A 78 3.17 5.98 -14.80
C TRP A 78 3.35 4.80 -13.85
N VAL A 79 4.54 4.19 -13.83
CA VAL A 79 4.82 3.11 -12.88
C VAL A 79 4.80 3.63 -11.44
N MET A 80 5.30 4.84 -11.19
CA MET A 80 5.25 5.42 -9.85
C MET A 80 3.87 5.78 -9.39
N PHE A 81 3.04 6.29 -10.30
CA PHE A 81 1.64 6.51 -10.04
C PHE A 81 0.94 5.18 -9.67
N LEU A 82 1.28 4.09 -10.35
CA LEU A 82 0.77 2.75 -10.05
C LEU A 82 1.21 2.27 -8.66
N PHE A 83 2.49 2.42 -8.31
CA PHE A 83 2.98 2.04 -7.00
C PHE A 83 2.35 2.89 -5.88
N ALA A 84 2.19 4.20 -6.09
CA ALA A 84 1.51 5.08 -5.15
C ALA A 84 0.03 4.68 -4.96
N LEU A 85 -0.67 4.34 -6.04
CA LEU A 85 -2.04 3.79 -5.99
C LEU A 85 -2.11 2.51 -5.16
N LYS A 86 -1.24 1.54 -5.42
CA LYS A 86 -1.22 0.26 -4.70
C LYS A 86 -0.93 0.41 -3.22
N MET A 87 -0.03 1.32 -2.85
CA MET A 87 0.29 1.62 -1.45
C MET A 87 -0.73 2.53 -0.76
N GLY A 88 -1.62 3.17 -1.53
CA GLY A 88 -2.55 4.17 -1.01
C GLY A 88 -1.86 5.47 -0.59
N ILE A 89 -0.71 5.81 -1.17
CA ILE A 89 0.03 7.02 -0.80
C ILE A 89 -0.62 8.23 -1.49
N PRO A 90 -0.84 9.35 -0.78
CA PRO A 90 -1.39 10.55 -1.39
C PRO A 90 -0.52 11.06 -2.55
N PRO A 91 -1.12 11.59 -3.63
CA PRO A 91 -2.56 11.90 -3.81
C PRO A 91 -3.46 10.68 -4.09
N CYS A 92 -2.90 9.52 -4.41
CA CYS A 92 -3.59 8.31 -4.87
C CYS A 92 -4.25 7.47 -3.74
N HIS A 93 -4.92 8.11 -2.79
CA HIS A 93 -5.44 7.48 -1.57
C HIS A 93 -6.98 7.44 -1.49
N TRP A 94 -7.68 7.96 -2.50
CA TRP A 94 -9.12 8.17 -2.42
C TRP A 94 -9.92 6.87 -2.29
N TRP A 95 -9.50 5.81 -2.98
CA TRP A 95 -10.15 4.51 -2.91
C TRP A 95 -10.14 3.93 -1.48
N LEU A 96 -9.08 4.21 -0.72
CA LEU A 96 -8.94 3.78 0.66
C LEU A 96 -9.88 4.48 1.62
N GLY A 97 -10.18 5.77 1.44
CA GLY A 97 -11.07 6.50 2.36
C GLY A 97 -12.44 5.84 2.53
N TRP A 98 -12.96 5.22 1.47
CA TRP A 98 -14.24 4.49 1.47
C TRP A 98 -14.15 3.11 2.10
N ILE A 99 -13.02 2.43 1.90
CA ILE A 99 -12.80 1.07 2.39
C ILE A 99 -12.34 1.09 3.86
N LEU A 100 -11.64 2.14 4.29
CA LEU A 100 -10.95 2.22 5.58
C LEU A 100 -11.90 2.05 6.77
N LYS A 101 -13.14 2.53 6.63
CA LYS A 101 -14.19 2.43 7.66
C LYS A 101 -14.64 1.00 7.93
N ASN A 102 -14.40 0.08 7.01
CA ASN A 102 -14.85 -1.31 7.11
C ASN A 102 -13.71 -2.26 7.52
N PHE A 103 -12.50 -1.77 7.81
CA PHE A 103 -11.41 -2.64 8.24
C PHE A 103 -11.53 -3.03 9.71
N LYS A 104 -11.29 -4.32 9.98
CA LYS A 104 -10.86 -4.78 11.31
C LYS A 104 -9.39 -4.42 11.55
N TRP A 105 -8.99 -4.24 12.81
CA TRP A 105 -7.62 -3.89 13.21
C TRP A 105 -6.53 -4.78 12.60
N LYS A 106 -6.76 -6.11 12.56
CA LYS A 106 -5.82 -7.07 11.95
C LYS A 106 -5.62 -6.82 10.46
N MET A 107 -6.70 -6.56 9.72
CA MET A 107 -6.66 -6.28 8.29
C MET A 107 -6.01 -4.93 8.00
N PHE A 108 -6.28 -3.93 8.84
CA PHE A 108 -5.62 -2.63 8.77
C PHE A 108 -4.11 -2.74 8.99
N TRP A 109 -3.67 -3.55 9.96
CA TRP A 109 -2.25 -3.84 10.16
C TRP A 109 -1.63 -4.47 8.91
N TRP A 110 -2.29 -5.49 8.34
CA TRP A 110 -1.80 -6.18 7.15
C TRP A 110 -1.67 -5.24 5.95
N PHE A 111 -2.65 -4.35 5.76
CA PHE A 111 -2.63 -3.36 4.69
C PHE A 111 -1.50 -2.35 4.86
N THR A 112 -1.37 -1.76 6.05
CA THR A 112 -0.40 -0.68 6.30
C THR A 112 1.05 -1.15 6.33
N THR A 113 1.29 -2.43 6.63
CA THR A 113 2.64 -3.01 6.72
C THR A 113 2.98 -3.88 5.51
N MET A 114 2.39 -5.08 5.42
CA MET A 114 2.72 -6.09 4.44
C MET A 114 2.43 -5.61 3.02
N HIS A 115 1.26 -5.00 2.78
CA HIS A 115 0.90 -4.60 1.42
C HIS A 115 1.75 -3.46 0.87
N LYS A 116 2.31 -2.60 1.74
CA LYS A 116 3.22 -1.52 1.34
C LYS A 116 4.65 -1.98 1.07
N PHE A 117 5.07 -3.11 1.64
CA PHE A 117 6.47 -3.55 1.59
C PHE A 117 6.97 -3.77 0.15
N ILE A 118 6.27 -4.58 -0.64
CA ILE A 118 6.74 -4.90 -2.00
C ILE A 118 6.73 -3.68 -2.91
N PRO A 119 5.64 -2.89 -3.01
CA PRO A 119 5.66 -1.73 -3.87
C PRO A 119 6.74 -0.72 -3.44
N MET A 120 7.07 -0.60 -2.15
CA MET A 120 8.18 0.24 -1.68
C MET A 120 9.53 -0.26 -2.18
N VAL A 121 9.84 -1.54 -1.98
CA VAL A 121 11.10 -2.13 -2.43
C VAL A 121 11.26 -1.96 -3.95
N PHE A 122 10.22 -2.21 -4.74
CA PHE A 122 10.30 -1.99 -6.18
C PHE A 122 10.40 -0.53 -6.58
N SER A 123 9.74 0.37 -5.88
CA SER A 123 9.87 1.80 -6.14
C SER A 123 11.31 2.25 -5.95
N LEU A 124 12.01 1.79 -4.91
CA LEU A 124 13.41 2.10 -4.64
C LEU A 124 14.36 1.53 -5.69
N LEU A 125 14.07 0.33 -6.22
CA LEU A 125 14.93 -0.35 -7.19
C LEU A 125 14.78 0.16 -8.62
N LEU A 126 13.56 0.55 -9.02
CA LEU A 126 13.24 0.83 -10.43
C LEU A 126 13.24 2.31 -10.79
N MET A 127 13.19 3.21 -9.81
CA MET A 127 12.82 4.60 -10.05
C MET A 127 13.95 5.57 -9.83
N ASN A 128 13.86 6.68 -10.56
CA ASN A 128 14.79 7.79 -10.39
C ASN A 128 14.62 8.44 -9.01
N SER A 129 15.75 8.70 -8.35
CA SER A 129 15.80 9.34 -7.03
C SER A 129 15.10 10.68 -6.95
N TYR A 130 15.22 11.53 -7.99
CA TYR A 130 14.52 12.81 -8.06
C TYR A 130 13.00 12.66 -8.03
N LEU A 131 12.50 11.65 -8.75
CA LEU A 131 11.07 11.39 -8.85
C LEU A 131 10.55 10.86 -7.51
N LEU A 132 11.26 9.90 -6.89
CA LEU A 132 10.93 9.40 -5.55
C LEU A 132 10.91 10.53 -4.51
N PHE A 133 11.92 11.40 -4.53
CA PHE A 133 12.01 12.52 -3.60
C PHE A 133 10.86 13.53 -3.80
N PHE A 134 10.49 13.82 -5.05
CA PHE A 134 9.33 14.65 -5.36
C PHE A 134 8.03 14.07 -4.79
N TRP A 135 7.81 12.76 -4.98
CA TRP A 135 6.65 12.06 -4.41
C TRP A 135 6.69 11.99 -2.88
N ALA A 136 7.87 11.87 -2.26
CA ALA A 136 8.02 11.94 -0.81
C ALA A 136 7.60 13.32 -0.26
N LEU A 137 8.02 14.42 -0.89
CA LEU A 137 7.62 15.77 -0.49
C LEU A 137 6.11 16.00 -0.66
N LEU A 138 5.52 15.56 -1.78
CA LEU A 138 4.08 15.67 -1.98
C LEU A 138 3.31 14.87 -0.93
N SER A 139 3.73 13.64 -0.66
CA SER A 139 3.04 12.76 0.27
C SER A 139 3.16 13.22 1.72
N THR A 140 4.31 13.75 2.16
CA THR A 140 4.45 14.39 3.49
C THR A 140 3.47 15.55 3.65
N LEU A 141 3.48 16.51 2.72
CA LEU A 141 2.62 17.69 2.80
C LEU A 141 1.13 17.33 2.80
N TRP A 142 0.74 16.39 1.95
CA TRP A 142 -0.66 15.99 1.88
C TRP A 142 -1.12 15.23 3.13
N SER A 143 -0.27 14.34 3.65
CA SER A 143 -0.60 13.51 4.80
C SER A 143 -0.65 14.30 6.10
N THR A 144 0.22 15.31 6.30
CA THR A 144 0.13 16.22 7.46
C THR A 144 -1.17 17.00 7.46
N LEU A 145 -1.49 17.66 6.33
CA LEU A 145 -2.71 18.45 6.18
C LEU A 145 -3.96 17.60 6.39
N SER A 146 -3.98 16.39 5.82
CA SER A 146 -5.12 15.48 5.95
C SER A 146 -5.27 14.93 7.36
N ALA A 147 -4.16 14.62 8.05
CA ALA A 147 -4.20 14.10 9.43
C ALA A 147 -4.86 15.09 10.40
N TRP A 148 -4.61 16.39 10.24
CA TRP A 148 -5.20 17.44 11.09
C TRP A 148 -6.71 17.56 10.92
N GLY A 149 -7.24 17.26 9.74
CA GLY A 149 -8.67 17.35 9.45
C GLY A 149 -9.49 16.10 9.82
N THR A 150 -8.85 15.02 10.30
CA THR A 150 -9.52 13.73 10.51
C THR A 150 -9.85 13.46 11.97
N ASN A 151 -11.10 13.09 12.25
CA ASN A 151 -11.55 12.73 13.60
C ASN A 151 -11.51 11.20 13.89
N SER A 152 -11.44 10.36 12.86
CA SER A 152 -11.43 8.90 13.05
C SER A 152 -10.01 8.37 13.25
N LEU A 153 -9.81 7.54 14.28
CA LEU A 153 -8.52 6.91 14.59
C LEU A 153 -7.93 6.12 13.41
N PHE A 154 -8.76 5.37 12.66
CA PHE A 154 -8.31 4.63 11.48
C PHE A 154 -7.71 5.54 10.40
N MET A 155 -8.37 6.67 10.09
CA MET A 155 -7.83 7.63 9.11
C MET A 155 -6.57 8.32 9.63
N LEU A 156 -6.50 8.63 10.93
CA LEU A 156 -5.31 9.24 11.52
C LEU A 156 -4.09 8.30 11.42
N LEU A 157 -4.26 7.02 11.79
CA LEU A 157 -3.23 5.99 11.65
C LEU A 157 -2.88 5.70 10.18
N PHE A 158 -3.85 5.84 9.27
CA PHE A 158 -3.59 5.73 7.85
C PHE A 158 -2.73 6.89 7.36
N TYR A 159 -3.03 8.14 7.70
CA TYR A 159 -2.22 9.28 7.30
C TYR A 159 -0.84 9.28 7.95
N SER A 160 -0.69 8.79 9.19
CA SER A 160 0.64 8.57 9.78
C SER A 160 1.43 7.49 9.02
N SER A 161 0.77 6.42 8.56
CA SER A 161 1.41 5.43 7.69
C SER A 161 1.87 6.00 6.34
N CYS A 162 1.17 7.01 5.82
CA CYS A 162 1.55 7.72 4.59
C CYS A 162 2.73 8.68 4.84
N MET A 163 2.77 9.33 6.00
CA MET A 163 3.96 10.08 6.46
C MET A 163 5.18 9.16 6.53
N HIS A 164 5.12 8.05 7.24
CA HIS A 164 6.27 7.13 7.34
C HIS A 164 6.68 6.55 5.96
N ALA A 165 5.71 6.31 5.07
CA ALA A 165 5.99 5.90 3.69
C ALA A 165 6.85 6.91 2.93
N SER A 166 6.58 8.21 3.10
CA SER A 166 7.34 9.27 2.47
C SER A 166 8.80 9.35 2.98
N TRP A 167 9.02 9.09 4.28
CA TRP A 167 10.37 8.98 4.85
C TRP A 167 11.12 7.75 4.34
N MET A 168 10.41 6.64 4.14
CA MET A 168 10.99 5.46 3.51
C MET A 168 11.34 5.69 2.03
N TRP A 169 10.60 6.54 1.34
CA TRP A 169 10.97 7.00 0.01
C TRP A 169 12.09 8.03 0.00
N SER A 170 12.38 8.74 1.10
CA SER A 170 13.54 9.64 1.14
C SER A 170 14.85 8.89 1.34
N SER A 171 14.82 7.66 1.88
CA SER A 171 15.97 6.75 1.97
C SER A 171 16.36 6.08 0.63
N VAL A 172 16.21 6.76 -0.51
CA VAL A 172 16.51 6.20 -1.85
C VAL A 172 17.95 5.72 -1.98
N TYR A 173 18.88 6.41 -1.32
CA TYR A 173 20.31 6.21 -1.53
C TYR A 173 20.87 4.98 -0.83
N ASP A 174 20.15 4.40 0.14
CA ASP A 174 20.63 3.23 0.87
C ASP A 174 19.50 2.29 1.31
N LEU A 175 19.43 1.11 0.68
CA LEU A 175 18.47 0.06 1.02
C LEU A 175 18.61 -0.40 2.48
N TYR A 176 19.81 -0.32 3.09
CA TYR A 176 19.99 -0.67 4.49
C TYR A 176 19.24 0.32 5.40
N THR A 177 19.32 1.62 5.11
CA THR A 177 18.57 2.63 5.86
C THR A 177 17.06 2.45 5.71
N PHE A 178 16.58 2.11 4.50
CA PHE A 178 15.19 1.77 4.26
C PHE A 178 14.76 0.56 5.10
N CYS A 179 15.49 -0.55 5.05
CA CYS A 179 15.16 -1.77 5.80
C CYS A 179 15.16 -1.51 7.31
N TYR A 180 16.14 -0.77 7.82
CA TYR A 180 16.22 -0.40 9.23
C TYR A 180 15.00 0.44 9.65
N TYR A 181 14.65 1.46 8.87
CA TYR A 181 13.49 2.29 9.14
C TYR A 181 12.17 1.50 9.04
N PHE A 182 12.04 0.60 8.05
CA PHE A 182 10.86 -0.23 7.87
C PHE A 182 10.64 -1.15 9.07
N VAL A 183 11.69 -1.75 9.64
CA VAL A 183 11.58 -2.57 10.87
C VAL A 183 11.08 -1.74 12.04
N ILE A 184 11.61 -0.53 12.23
CA ILE A 184 11.13 0.39 13.28
C ILE A 184 9.66 0.71 13.06
N TYR A 185 9.27 1.06 11.84
CA TYR A 185 7.89 1.37 11.48
C TYR A 185 6.94 0.20 11.77
N VAL A 186 7.28 -1.02 11.34
CA VAL A 186 6.46 -2.22 11.59
C VAL A 186 6.34 -2.49 13.09
N SER A 187 7.44 -2.35 13.84
CA SER A 187 7.40 -2.56 15.30
C SER A 187 6.45 -1.57 16.00
N MET A 188 6.51 -0.28 15.64
CA MET A 188 5.63 0.76 16.19
C MET A 188 4.16 0.54 15.82
N MET A 189 3.88 0.21 14.55
CA MET A 189 2.50 -0.04 14.12
C MET A 189 1.93 -1.32 14.75
N SER A 190 2.77 -2.35 14.93
CA SER A 190 2.33 -3.60 15.57
C SER A 190 1.97 -3.40 17.04
N SER A 191 2.76 -2.63 17.80
CA SER A 191 2.48 -2.36 19.21
C SER A 191 1.22 -1.53 19.38
N LEU A 192 1.05 -0.46 18.59
CA LEU A 192 -0.13 0.40 18.63
C LEU A 192 -1.40 -0.39 18.26
N LEU A 193 -1.37 -1.16 17.19
CA LEU A 193 -2.55 -1.88 16.71
C LEU A 193 -2.90 -3.07 17.60
N TYR A 194 -1.92 -3.70 18.24
CA TYR A 194 -2.17 -4.70 19.26
C TYR A 194 -2.88 -4.10 20.48
N MET A 195 -2.43 -2.94 20.96
CA MET A 195 -3.12 -2.22 22.03
C MET A 195 -4.56 -1.89 21.63
N MET A 196 -4.77 -1.32 20.44
CA MET A 196 -6.12 -0.97 19.98
C MET A 196 -7.03 -2.20 19.88
N TYR A 197 -6.51 -3.34 19.42
CA TYR A 197 -7.27 -4.59 19.33
C TYR A 197 -7.70 -5.15 20.70
N MET A 198 -6.91 -4.90 21.76
CA MET A 198 -7.22 -5.38 23.10
C MET A 198 -8.24 -4.49 23.83
N TYR A 199 -8.25 -3.18 23.56
CA TYR A 199 -9.07 -2.20 24.29
C TYR A 199 -10.34 -1.75 23.55
N MET A 200 -10.48 -2.03 22.25
CA MET A 200 -11.62 -1.65 21.40
C MET A 200 -12.15 -2.84 20.61
#